data_AF-A0A956F7Z7-F1
#
_entry.id   AF-A0A956F7Z7-F1
#
_cell.length_a   1.000
_cell.length_b   1.000
_cell.length_c   1.000
_cell.angle_alpha   90.00
_cell.angle_beta   90.00
_cell.angle_gamma   90.00
#
_symmetry.space_group_name_H-M   'P 1'
#
loop_
_entity.id
_entity.type
_entity.pdbx_description
1 polymer ?
#
loop_
_entity_poly.entity_id
_entity_poly.type
_entity_poly.pdbx_seq_one_letter_code
_entity_poly.pdbx_strand_id
1 'polypeptide(L)'
;MSWLLHLVLTVVSAAWLYEGHSTESAEPVVRAPADARPPLVVVRALGPVPVEELRTACRVLLAEHPVRCVIRARRAITDVYEAWDPEREQLDARRTLDLLFETRSRDAVVELDVTALDLYEDGKPYVFGLASLPDRTAVISTSRLSSEDEAQVEARLRTLVRHEFGHAVGLPHHDVPQCVMRQDPTVASLDGAPDGPCERCHQQVDERVDALGRAGQPALDRARGLLLRGRREEARRTLVDALWAYHPDAELLDAFARVFFEAGQYNEAISLLRHNVDQQPQRAGSHLQLGLAYQRRDRDGDLARAVVCFEQAVALRPDWESVAAHLEATRAELRAQGPEG
;
A
#
# COMPACT_ATOMS: atom_id res chain seq x y z
N MET A 1 -26.30 -0.85 10.20
CA MET A 1 -25.20 -0.78 9.20
C MET A 1 -24.16 -1.92 9.34
N SER A 2 -24.05 -2.62 10.47
CA SER A 2 -23.26 -3.87 10.63
C SER A 2 -23.78 -5.08 9.82
N TRP A 3 -25.03 -5.05 9.37
CA TRP A 3 -25.67 -6.15 8.62
C TRP A 3 -25.07 -6.35 7.22
N LEU A 4 -24.55 -5.30 6.58
CA LEU A 4 -24.02 -5.40 5.22
C LEU A 4 -22.70 -6.18 5.15
N LEU A 5 -21.79 -5.97 6.11
CA LEU A 5 -20.54 -6.74 6.18
C LEU A 5 -20.80 -8.20 6.58
N HIS A 6 -21.77 -8.41 7.49
CA HIS A 6 -22.18 -9.76 7.86
C HIS A 6 -22.82 -10.50 6.68
N LEU A 7 -23.63 -9.80 5.86
CA LEU A 7 -24.21 -10.31 4.61
C LEU A 7 -23.14 -10.63 3.56
N VAL A 8 -22.10 -9.79 3.41
CA VAL A 8 -20.97 -10.10 2.50
C VAL A 8 -20.30 -11.40 2.94
N LEU A 9 -19.97 -11.53 4.23
CA LEU A 9 -19.30 -12.72 4.74
C LEU A 9 -20.23 -13.95 4.74
N THR A 10 -21.53 -13.81 5.00
CA THR A 10 -22.47 -14.93 4.94
C THR A 10 -22.88 -15.31 3.52
N VAL A 11 -22.92 -14.39 2.56
CA VAL A 11 -23.12 -14.72 1.13
C VAL A 11 -21.87 -15.42 0.59
N VAL A 12 -20.68 -14.98 1.00
CA VAL A 12 -19.42 -15.70 0.71
C VAL A 12 -19.42 -17.07 1.39
N SER A 13 -19.90 -17.24 2.63
CA SER A 13 -20.02 -18.58 3.25
C SER A 13 -21.13 -19.46 2.67
N ALA A 14 -22.26 -18.88 2.25
CA ALA A 14 -23.42 -19.61 1.71
C ALA A 14 -23.18 -20.09 0.27
N ALA A 15 -22.41 -19.35 -0.53
CA ALA A 15 -21.99 -19.78 -1.86
C ALA A 15 -21.11 -21.03 -1.87
N TRP A 16 -20.48 -21.38 -0.74
CA TRP A 16 -19.60 -22.56 -0.61
C TRP A 16 -20.30 -23.79 -0.01
N LEU A 17 -21.47 -23.63 0.61
CA LEU A 17 -22.22 -24.73 1.26
C LEU A 17 -23.35 -25.29 0.39
N TYR A 18 -23.62 -24.70 -0.78
CA TYR A 18 -24.73 -25.06 -1.67
C TYR A 18 -24.27 -25.72 -2.99
N GLU A 19 -23.13 -26.43 -2.99
CA GLU A 19 -22.82 -27.43 -4.03
C GLU A 19 -23.41 -28.79 -3.62
N GLY A 20 -24.73 -28.90 -3.75
CA GLY A 20 -25.42 -30.16 -3.49
C GLY A 20 -26.89 -30.09 -3.85
N HIS A 21 -27.21 -30.64 -5.03
CA HIS A 21 -28.53 -30.98 -5.59
C HIS A 21 -29.20 -29.92 -6.50
N SER A 22 -29.18 -30.23 -7.82
CA SER A 22 -30.23 -30.10 -8.88
C SER A 22 -31.24 -28.94 -8.82
N THR A 23 -31.63 -28.21 -9.88
CA THR A 23 -31.52 -28.28 -11.36
C THR A 23 -32.01 -26.92 -11.91
N GLU A 24 -31.57 -26.58 -13.14
CA GLU A 24 -32.07 -25.52 -14.04
C GLU A 24 -31.62 -24.04 -13.86
N SER A 25 -30.72 -23.66 -14.80
CA SER A 25 -30.73 -22.46 -15.65
C SER A 25 -30.58 -21.06 -15.03
N ALA A 26 -29.37 -20.78 -14.55
CA ALA A 26 -28.58 -19.63 -15.00
C ALA A 26 -27.11 -19.98 -14.80
N GLU A 27 -26.29 -19.93 -15.85
CA GLU A 27 -24.86 -20.18 -15.71
C GLU A 27 -24.29 -19.25 -14.64
N PRO A 28 -23.68 -19.77 -13.56
CA PRO A 28 -22.84 -18.92 -12.74
C PRO A 28 -21.69 -18.51 -13.64
N VAL A 29 -21.51 -17.22 -13.88
CA VAL A 29 -20.24 -16.71 -14.39
C VAL A 29 -19.23 -16.95 -13.28
N VAL A 30 -18.75 -18.19 -13.19
CA VAL A 30 -17.51 -18.55 -12.51
C VAL A 30 -16.45 -17.84 -13.31
N ARG A 31 -16.15 -16.59 -12.93
CA ARG A 31 -14.94 -15.95 -13.40
C ARG A 31 -13.83 -16.85 -12.91
N ALA A 32 -13.11 -17.45 -13.85
CA ALA A 32 -11.87 -18.14 -13.59
C ALA A 32 -11.04 -17.31 -12.60
N PRO A 33 -10.28 -17.92 -11.68
CA PRO A 33 -9.27 -17.17 -10.94
C PRO A 33 -8.48 -16.43 -12.01
N ALA A 34 -8.52 -15.10 -11.98
CA ALA A 34 -7.82 -14.32 -12.97
C ALA A 34 -6.38 -14.80 -12.89
N ASP A 35 -5.85 -15.41 -13.97
CA ASP A 35 -4.41 -15.55 -14.14
C ASP A 35 -3.82 -14.22 -13.71
N ALA A 36 -3.12 -14.22 -12.57
CA ALA A 36 -2.95 -13.02 -11.77
C ALA A 36 -2.23 -11.98 -12.64
N ARG A 37 -3.00 -11.03 -13.18
CA ARG A 37 -2.43 -10.05 -14.10
C ARG A 37 -1.34 -9.33 -13.32
N PRO A 38 -0.13 -9.18 -13.88
CA PRO A 38 0.94 -8.53 -13.16
C PRO A 38 0.50 -7.17 -12.62
N PRO A 39 0.99 -6.76 -11.44
CA PRO A 39 0.66 -5.48 -10.82
C PRO A 39 0.79 -4.33 -11.81
N LEU A 40 -0.17 -3.39 -11.79
CA LEU A 40 -0.15 -2.25 -12.69
C LEU A 40 0.64 -1.10 -12.08
N VAL A 41 1.72 -0.71 -12.75
CA VAL A 41 2.36 0.59 -12.56
C VAL A 41 1.86 1.56 -13.61
N VAL A 42 1.44 2.75 -13.17
CA VAL A 42 1.04 3.83 -14.07
C VAL A 42 2.14 4.85 -14.13
N VAL A 43 2.50 5.27 -15.35
CA VAL A 43 3.40 6.41 -15.57
C VAL A 43 2.59 7.55 -16.19
N ARG A 44 2.83 8.78 -15.74
CA ARG A 44 2.15 9.97 -16.25
C ARG A 44 3.13 11.13 -16.38
N ALA A 45 2.84 12.02 -17.32
CA ALA A 45 3.45 13.34 -17.32
C ALA A 45 2.66 14.28 -16.41
N LEU A 46 3.36 15.06 -15.60
CA LEU A 46 2.85 16.24 -14.91
C LEU A 46 3.37 17.49 -15.65
N GLY A 47 2.54 18.02 -16.53
CA GLY A 47 2.92 19.10 -17.45
C GLY A 47 3.52 18.62 -18.77
N PRO A 48 4.24 19.51 -19.49
CA PRO A 48 4.82 19.20 -20.79
C PRO A 48 6.12 18.40 -20.61
N VAL A 49 6.01 17.08 -20.73
CA VAL A 49 7.15 16.15 -20.67
C VAL A 49 7.21 15.36 -21.98
N PRO A 50 8.39 15.23 -22.62
CA PRO A 50 8.56 14.39 -23.79
C PRO A 50 8.10 12.95 -23.53
N VAL A 51 7.34 12.38 -24.48
CA VAL A 51 6.82 11.01 -24.33
C VAL A 51 7.94 9.97 -24.20
N GLU A 52 9.14 10.24 -24.73
CA GLU A 52 10.29 9.36 -24.58
C GLU A 52 10.76 9.22 -23.13
N GLU A 53 10.67 10.26 -22.31
CA GLU A 53 11.01 10.17 -20.88
C GLU A 53 10.06 9.22 -20.15
N LEU A 54 8.76 9.28 -20.47
CA LEU A 54 7.76 8.36 -19.93
C LEU A 54 7.98 6.92 -20.43
N ARG A 55 8.37 6.76 -21.70
CA ARG A 55 8.71 5.46 -22.29
C ARG A 55 9.94 4.86 -21.63
N THR A 56 10.96 5.66 -21.36
CA THR A 56 12.16 5.23 -20.62
C THR A 56 11.77 4.70 -19.24
N ALA A 57 10.91 5.41 -18.49
CA ALA A 57 10.43 4.93 -17.20
C ALA A 57 9.72 3.57 -17.31
N CYS A 58 8.80 3.41 -18.27
CA CYS A 58 8.16 2.11 -18.47
C CYS A 58 9.13 1.02 -18.96
N ARG A 59 10.11 1.34 -19.82
CA ARG A 59 11.12 0.37 -20.30
C ARG A 59 11.94 -0.20 -19.15
N VAL A 60 12.35 0.65 -18.20
CA VAL A 60 13.06 0.20 -16.98
C VAL A 60 12.20 -0.76 -16.18
N LEU A 61 10.97 -0.35 -15.84
CA LEU A 61 10.09 -1.14 -14.98
C LEU A 61 9.71 -2.49 -15.59
N LEU A 62 9.44 -2.53 -16.91
CA LEU A 62 9.09 -3.75 -17.63
C LEU A 62 10.28 -4.70 -17.82
N ALA A 63 11.51 -4.17 -17.89
CA ALA A 63 12.71 -4.98 -18.06
C ALA A 63 13.16 -5.65 -16.76
N GLU A 64 12.88 -5.04 -15.61
CA GLU A 64 13.44 -5.44 -14.32
C GLU A 64 12.43 -6.14 -13.41
N HIS A 65 11.12 -5.91 -13.60
CA HIS A 65 10.10 -6.41 -12.68
C HIS A 65 8.92 -7.07 -13.39
N PRO A 66 8.26 -8.05 -12.75
CA PRO A 66 7.06 -8.69 -13.28
C PRO A 66 5.84 -7.78 -13.10
N VAL A 67 5.81 -6.65 -13.82
CA VAL A 67 4.73 -5.65 -13.76
C VAL A 67 4.14 -5.38 -15.13
N ARG A 68 2.95 -4.79 -15.15
CA ARG A 68 2.47 -4.05 -16.33
C ARG A 68 2.79 -2.58 -16.13
N CYS A 69 3.33 -1.92 -17.14
CA CYS A 69 3.50 -0.47 -17.15
C CYS A 69 2.63 0.17 -18.22
N VAL A 70 1.84 1.17 -17.85
CA VAL A 70 0.98 1.91 -18.80
C VAL A 70 1.19 3.40 -18.62
N ILE A 71 1.43 4.09 -19.74
CA ILE A 71 1.40 5.55 -19.78
C ILE A 71 -0.06 6.00 -19.85
N ARG A 72 -0.53 6.75 -18.85
CA ARG A 72 -1.89 7.32 -18.84
C ARG A 72 -1.89 8.79 -19.25
N ALA A 73 -3.09 9.34 -19.42
CA ALA A 73 -3.28 10.74 -19.79
C ALA A 73 -2.51 11.68 -18.86
N ARG A 74 -1.89 12.70 -19.47
CA ARG A 74 -1.13 13.74 -18.77
C ARG A 74 -1.97 14.43 -17.70
N ARG A 75 -1.31 14.85 -16.63
CA ARG A 75 -1.85 15.72 -15.60
C ARG A 75 -1.50 17.17 -15.93
N ALA A 76 -2.39 18.09 -15.58
CA ALA A 76 -2.14 19.50 -15.77
C ALA A 76 -1.27 20.02 -14.62
N ILE A 77 -0.38 20.97 -14.89
CA ILE A 77 0.38 21.65 -13.83
C ILE A 77 -0.57 22.36 -12.85
N THR A 78 -1.74 22.81 -13.34
CA THR A 78 -2.79 23.41 -12.51
C THR A 78 -3.35 22.48 -11.45
N ASP A 79 -3.26 21.15 -11.65
CA ASP A 79 -3.73 20.17 -10.67
C ASP A 79 -2.87 20.19 -9.38
N VAL A 80 -1.65 20.74 -9.48
CA VAL A 80 -0.69 20.85 -8.37
C VAL A 80 -0.25 22.28 -8.11
N TYR A 81 -1.00 23.28 -8.62
CA TYR A 81 -0.62 24.70 -8.51
C TYR A 81 -0.35 25.15 -7.08
N GLU A 82 -1.09 24.58 -6.13
CA GLU A 82 -0.90 24.83 -4.70
C GLU A 82 0.48 24.43 -4.15
N ALA A 83 1.20 23.54 -4.83
CA ALA A 83 2.56 23.14 -4.48
C ALA A 83 3.65 24.06 -5.08
N TRP A 84 3.28 25.05 -5.90
CA TRP A 84 4.24 25.96 -6.51
C TRP A 84 4.74 27.01 -5.51
N ASP A 85 6.05 27.12 -5.37
CA ASP A 85 6.72 28.20 -4.65
C ASP A 85 7.22 29.25 -5.66
N PRO A 86 6.64 30.46 -5.69
CA PRO A 86 7.02 31.50 -6.64
C PRO A 86 8.37 32.17 -6.33
N GLU A 87 8.87 32.09 -5.10
CA GLU A 87 10.19 32.64 -4.75
C GLU A 87 11.30 31.71 -5.21
N ARG A 88 11.05 30.40 -5.14
CA ARG A 88 11.98 29.37 -5.59
C ARG A 88 11.90 29.07 -7.09
N GLU A 89 10.74 29.35 -7.69
CA GLU A 89 10.38 28.84 -9.01
C GLU A 89 10.44 27.29 -9.07
N GLN A 90 10.00 26.64 -7.99
CA GLN A 90 10.03 25.19 -7.81
C GLN A 90 8.70 24.66 -7.28
N LEU A 91 8.43 23.38 -7.53
CA LEU A 91 7.35 22.64 -6.87
C LEU A 91 7.85 22.02 -5.56
N ASP A 92 7.09 22.18 -4.48
CA ASP A 92 7.24 21.36 -3.28
C ASP A 92 6.86 19.92 -3.62
N ALA A 93 7.83 19.00 -3.57
CA ALA A 93 7.63 17.61 -3.94
C ALA A 93 6.62 16.89 -3.02
N ARG A 94 6.55 17.21 -1.71
CA ARG A 94 5.61 16.55 -0.78
C ARG A 94 4.20 16.99 -1.10
N ARG A 95 4.01 18.30 -1.16
CA ARG A 95 2.69 18.87 -1.44
C ARG A 95 2.20 18.44 -2.82
N THR A 96 3.12 18.29 -3.78
CA THR A 96 2.81 17.69 -5.08
C THR A 96 2.29 16.26 -4.94
N LEU A 97 2.97 15.37 -4.22
CA LEU A 97 2.49 14.00 -4.00
C LEU A 97 1.12 13.95 -3.29
N ASP A 98 0.89 14.84 -2.32
CA ASP A 98 -0.38 14.97 -1.61
C ASP A 98 -1.53 15.33 -2.55
N LEU A 99 -1.31 16.27 -3.48
CA LEU A 99 -2.32 16.67 -4.46
C LEU A 99 -2.56 15.57 -5.52
N LEU A 100 -1.49 14.88 -5.93
CA LEU A 100 -1.58 13.78 -6.90
C LEU A 100 -2.36 12.57 -6.35
N PHE A 101 -2.31 12.33 -5.04
CA PHE A 101 -3.06 11.25 -4.38
C PHE A 101 -4.57 11.29 -4.67
N GLU A 102 -5.16 12.50 -4.73
CA GLU A 102 -6.60 12.68 -4.92
C GLU A 102 -7.10 12.08 -6.24
N THR A 103 -6.27 12.20 -7.27
CA THR A 103 -6.59 11.77 -8.63
C THR A 103 -5.77 10.56 -9.07
N ARG A 104 -5.11 9.88 -8.12
CA ARG A 104 -4.37 8.64 -8.36
C ARG A 104 -5.28 7.57 -8.94
N SER A 105 -4.74 6.81 -9.89
CA SER A 105 -5.39 5.63 -10.46
C SER A 105 -5.79 4.61 -9.38
N ARG A 106 -7.09 4.24 -9.33
CA ARG A 106 -7.63 3.30 -8.31
C ARG A 106 -7.11 1.86 -8.45
N ASP A 107 -6.63 1.49 -9.63
CA ASP A 107 -6.19 0.15 -10.01
C ASP A 107 -4.66 0.01 -10.09
N ALA A 108 -3.93 1.11 -9.94
CA ALA A 108 -2.47 1.10 -9.99
C ALA A 108 -1.90 0.74 -8.63
N VAL A 109 -0.93 -0.18 -8.58
CA VAL A 109 -0.19 -0.48 -7.35
C VAL A 109 0.85 0.58 -7.03
N VAL A 110 1.39 1.24 -8.07
CA VAL A 110 2.26 2.41 -7.98
C VAL A 110 1.90 3.37 -9.10
N GLU A 111 1.92 4.67 -8.84
CA GLU A 111 1.83 5.71 -9.87
C GLU A 111 3.06 6.62 -9.82
N LEU A 112 3.78 6.73 -10.94
CA LEU A 112 5.00 7.52 -11.08
C LEU A 112 4.72 8.67 -12.07
N ASP A 113 4.78 9.88 -11.56
CA ASP A 113 4.65 11.10 -12.34
C ASP A 113 6.04 11.65 -12.71
N VAL A 114 6.23 12.06 -13.96
CA VAL A 114 7.44 12.73 -14.44
C VAL A 114 7.09 14.17 -14.76
N THR A 115 7.93 15.12 -14.35
CA THR A 115 7.74 16.55 -14.63
C THR A 115 9.04 17.20 -15.10
N ALA A 116 8.92 18.21 -15.97
CA ALA A 116 10.02 19.07 -16.37
C ALA A 116 10.24 20.24 -15.41
N LEU A 117 9.36 20.42 -14.41
CA LEU A 117 9.50 21.45 -13.38
C LEU A 117 10.49 21.01 -12.31
N ASP A 118 11.23 21.96 -11.76
CA ASP A 118 12.18 21.70 -10.69
C ASP A 118 11.45 21.43 -9.36
N LEU A 119 12.00 20.54 -8.55
CA LEU A 119 11.40 20.07 -7.30
C LEU A 119 12.28 20.41 -6.12
N TYR A 120 11.65 20.73 -4.99
CA TYR A 120 12.34 20.85 -3.70
C TYR A 120 11.61 20.13 -2.58
N GLU A 121 12.26 20.16 -1.43
CA GLU A 121 11.83 19.59 -0.17
C GLU A 121 12.28 20.55 0.94
N ASP A 122 11.49 20.67 2.01
CA ASP A 122 11.92 21.42 3.19
C ASP A 122 13.31 21.02 3.67
N GLY A 123 14.21 22.01 3.78
CA GLY A 123 15.60 21.80 4.18
C GLY A 123 16.54 21.37 3.06
N LYS A 124 16.06 21.19 1.82
CA LYS A 124 16.89 20.90 0.64
C LYS A 124 16.73 21.98 -0.44
N PRO A 125 17.81 22.36 -1.14
CA PRO A 125 17.71 23.32 -2.25
C PRO A 125 16.93 22.76 -3.44
N TYR A 126 17.00 21.45 -3.66
CA TYR A 126 16.24 20.73 -4.67
C TYR A 126 16.23 19.23 -4.34
N VAL A 127 15.39 18.48 -5.05
CA VAL A 127 15.40 17.01 -5.11
C VAL A 127 15.19 16.57 -6.57
N PHE A 128 15.77 15.43 -6.95
CA PHE A 128 15.49 14.85 -8.27
C PHE A 128 14.14 14.14 -8.33
N GLY A 129 13.64 13.69 -7.20
CA GLY A 129 12.36 13.03 -7.07
C GLY A 129 11.99 12.86 -5.60
N LEU A 130 10.78 12.36 -5.41
CA LEU A 130 10.27 11.94 -4.10
C LEU A 130 9.21 10.86 -4.31
N ALA A 131 9.17 9.89 -3.41
CA ALA A 131 8.10 8.90 -3.34
C ALA A 131 7.40 8.89 -1.98
N SER A 132 6.10 8.59 -2.02
CA SER A 132 5.24 8.32 -0.87
C SER A 132 4.90 6.82 -0.85
N LEU A 133 5.46 6.09 0.11
CA LEU A 133 5.12 4.68 0.34
C LEU A 133 3.64 4.48 0.70
N PRO A 134 3.04 5.25 1.63
CA PRO A 134 1.63 5.08 1.98
C PRO A 134 0.68 5.32 0.80
N ASP A 135 1.02 6.28 -0.07
CA ASP A 135 0.20 6.64 -1.23
C ASP A 135 0.57 5.85 -2.47
N ARG A 136 1.69 5.12 -2.44
CA ARG A 136 2.30 4.44 -3.60
C ARG A 136 2.44 5.37 -4.81
N THR A 137 2.85 6.60 -4.56
CA THR A 137 3.10 7.60 -5.60
C THR A 137 4.56 7.99 -5.62
N ALA A 138 5.05 8.40 -6.78
CA ALA A 138 6.36 9.02 -6.93
C ALA A 138 6.28 10.16 -7.93
N VAL A 139 7.12 11.18 -7.75
CA VAL A 139 7.31 12.25 -8.71
C VAL A 139 8.80 12.40 -9.01
N ILE A 140 9.17 12.48 -10.29
CA ILE A 140 10.55 12.66 -10.77
C ILE A 140 10.63 13.96 -11.57
N SER A 141 11.65 14.77 -11.29
CA SER A 141 11.97 15.97 -12.07
C SER A 141 13.08 15.68 -13.07
N THR A 142 12.86 16.08 -14.33
CA THR A 142 13.89 16.05 -15.37
C THR A 142 14.62 17.39 -15.57
N SER A 143 14.19 18.44 -14.87
CA SER A 143 14.72 19.81 -14.98
C SER A 143 16.24 19.93 -14.80
N ARG A 144 16.82 19.07 -13.95
CA ARG A 144 18.25 19.07 -13.59
C ARG A 144 19.04 17.92 -14.23
N LEU A 145 18.44 17.19 -15.19
CA LEU A 145 19.10 16.05 -15.84
C LEU A 145 19.79 16.43 -17.14
N SER A 146 19.65 17.67 -17.62
CA SER A 146 20.16 18.14 -18.90
C SER A 146 21.65 17.85 -19.10
N SER A 147 21.99 17.39 -20.30
CA SER A 147 23.35 17.19 -20.79
C SER A 147 23.36 17.37 -22.30
N GLU A 148 24.53 17.65 -22.88
CA GLU A 148 24.72 17.59 -24.34
C GLU A 148 24.64 16.15 -24.87
N ASP A 149 24.89 15.17 -24.00
CA ASP A 149 24.77 13.74 -24.31
C ASP A 149 23.39 13.22 -23.89
N GLU A 150 22.52 12.98 -24.87
CA GLU A 150 21.18 12.42 -24.66
C GLU A 150 21.22 11.05 -23.94
N ALA A 151 22.27 10.24 -24.17
CA ALA A 151 22.42 8.95 -23.51
C ALA A 151 22.68 9.13 -22.01
N GLN A 152 23.38 10.19 -21.61
CA GLN A 152 23.60 10.54 -20.21
C GLN A 152 22.29 11.01 -19.55
N VAL A 153 21.46 11.80 -20.23
CA VAL A 153 20.14 12.22 -19.73
C VAL A 153 19.26 10.99 -19.49
N GLU A 154 19.22 10.07 -20.45
CA GLU A 154 18.47 8.82 -20.32
C GLU A 154 19.01 7.96 -19.15
N ALA A 155 20.33 7.81 -19.01
CA ALA A 155 20.95 7.06 -17.93
C ALA A 155 20.56 7.63 -16.54
N ARG A 156 20.62 8.96 -16.37
CA ARG A 156 20.20 9.63 -15.14
C ARG A 156 18.72 9.37 -14.82
N LEU A 157 17.84 9.48 -15.82
CA LEU A 157 16.42 9.20 -15.63
C LEU A 157 16.18 7.74 -15.24
N ARG A 158 16.88 6.77 -15.86
CA ARG A 158 16.78 5.35 -15.49
C ARG A 158 17.19 5.11 -14.04
N THR A 159 18.25 5.77 -13.56
CA THR A 159 18.67 5.69 -12.15
C THR A 159 17.58 6.21 -11.22
N LEU A 160 16.99 7.37 -11.52
CA LEU A 160 15.93 7.96 -10.69
C LEU A 160 14.65 7.14 -10.69
N VAL A 161 14.26 6.56 -11.83
CA VAL A 161 13.09 5.67 -11.92
C VAL A 161 13.25 4.49 -10.96
N ARG A 162 14.43 3.86 -10.91
CA ARG A 162 14.69 2.74 -9.99
C ARG A 162 14.67 3.17 -8.53
N HIS A 163 15.29 4.32 -8.23
CA HIS A 163 15.36 4.86 -6.89
C HIS A 163 13.95 5.17 -6.33
N GLU A 164 13.17 5.98 -7.06
CA GLU A 164 11.85 6.40 -6.60
C GLU A 164 10.83 5.26 -6.65
N PHE A 165 10.92 4.35 -7.63
CA PHE A 165 10.10 3.14 -7.63
C PHE A 165 10.42 2.26 -6.42
N GLY A 166 11.70 2.09 -6.09
CA GLY A 166 12.16 1.40 -4.89
C GLY A 166 11.51 1.95 -3.63
N HIS A 167 11.51 3.28 -3.44
CA HIS A 167 10.82 3.93 -2.33
C HIS A 167 9.30 3.74 -2.37
N ALA A 168 8.67 3.89 -3.53
CA ALA A 168 7.23 3.68 -3.70
C ALA A 168 6.79 2.25 -3.38
N VAL A 169 7.66 1.24 -3.58
CA VAL A 169 7.39 -0.15 -3.18
C VAL A 169 7.79 -0.46 -1.73
N GLY A 170 8.64 0.38 -1.11
CA GLY A 170 8.91 0.38 0.33
C GLY A 170 10.35 0.09 0.74
N LEU A 171 11.31 0.33 -0.15
CA LEU A 171 12.73 0.31 0.20
C LEU A 171 13.10 1.61 0.93
N PRO A 172 13.84 1.56 2.05
CA PRO A 172 14.55 2.73 2.55
C PRO A 172 15.80 2.99 1.71
N HIS A 173 16.50 4.10 1.99
CA HIS A 173 17.84 4.28 1.47
C HIS A 173 18.77 3.13 1.91
N HIS A 174 19.73 2.79 1.06
CA HIS A 174 20.76 1.80 1.34
C HIS A 174 22.09 2.33 0.81
N ASP A 175 22.85 2.95 1.71
CA ASP A 175 24.05 3.73 1.40
C ASP A 175 25.28 2.84 1.18
N VAL A 176 25.25 2.09 0.07
CA VAL A 176 26.40 1.34 -0.45
C VAL A 176 26.74 1.81 -1.87
N PRO A 177 28.03 1.92 -2.25
CA PRO A 177 28.43 2.48 -3.54
C PRO A 177 27.78 1.82 -4.76
N GLN A 178 27.53 0.52 -4.68
CA GLN A 178 26.99 -0.32 -5.75
C GLN A 178 25.45 -0.41 -5.77
N CYS A 179 24.73 0.48 -5.07
CA CYS A 179 23.26 0.48 -5.09
C CYS A 179 22.70 1.84 -5.48
N VAL A 180 21.73 1.87 -6.42
CA VAL A 180 20.98 3.10 -6.74
C VAL A 180 20.12 3.62 -5.59
N MET A 181 19.83 2.82 -4.56
CA MET A 181 19.11 3.27 -3.36
C MET A 181 19.98 4.09 -2.39
N ARG A 182 21.23 4.40 -2.74
CA ARG A 182 22.10 5.29 -1.96
C ARG A 182 21.55 6.72 -1.96
N GLN A 183 21.67 7.43 -0.84
CA GLN A 183 21.18 8.80 -0.70
C GLN A 183 22.19 9.82 -1.25
N ASP A 184 22.10 10.10 -2.55
CA ASP A 184 23.08 10.92 -3.28
C ASP A 184 22.40 12.12 -3.99
N PRO A 185 22.55 13.36 -3.47
CA PRO A 185 21.73 14.49 -3.91
C PRO A 185 22.30 15.28 -5.09
N THR A 186 23.31 14.80 -5.82
CA THR A 186 24.02 15.60 -6.85
C THR A 186 23.94 15.00 -8.25
N VAL A 187 24.08 15.85 -9.28
CA VAL A 187 24.16 15.39 -10.68
C VAL A 187 25.40 14.52 -10.89
N ALA A 188 26.54 14.92 -10.32
CA ALA A 188 27.78 14.15 -10.42
C ALA A 188 27.66 12.75 -9.81
N SER A 189 26.90 12.61 -8.72
CA SER A 189 26.63 11.29 -8.12
C SER A 189 25.66 10.45 -8.94
N LEU A 190 24.80 11.06 -9.77
CA LEU A 190 23.99 10.31 -10.76
C LEU A 190 24.85 9.78 -11.92
N ASP A 191 25.82 10.58 -12.38
CA ASP A 191 26.72 10.17 -13.47
C ASP A 191 27.63 9.00 -13.09
N GLY A 192 28.02 8.92 -11.81
CA GLY A 192 28.75 7.79 -11.23
C GLY A 192 27.85 6.75 -10.55
N ALA A 193 26.55 6.71 -10.86
CA ALA A 193 25.63 5.74 -10.28
C ALA A 193 25.85 4.34 -10.89
N PRO A 194 25.68 3.27 -10.08
CA PRO A 194 25.62 1.91 -10.62
C PRO A 194 24.38 1.75 -11.53
N ASP A 195 24.42 0.75 -12.40
CA ASP A 195 23.35 0.50 -13.38
C ASP A 195 21.98 0.16 -12.76
N GLY A 196 21.93 -0.22 -11.49
CA GLY A 196 20.72 -0.65 -10.80
C GLY A 196 20.90 -0.88 -9.28
N PRO A 197 19.84 -1.36 -8.59
CA PRO A 197 19.94 -1.72 -7.18
C PRO A 197 20.92 -2.89 -6.99
N CYS A 198 21.54 -2.97 -5.81
CA CYS A 198 22.31 -4.15 -5.46
C CYS A 198 21.39 -5.38 -5.34
N GLU A 199 21.96 -6.59 -5.45
CA GLU A 199 21.21 -7.86 -5.43
C GLU A 199 20.17 -7.95 -4.31
N ARG A 200 20.56 -7.57 -3.08
CA ARG A 200 19.65 -7.53 -1.93
C ARG A 200 18.46 -6.60 -2.15
N CYS A 201 18.70 -5.38 -2.64
CA CYS A 201 17.63 -4.41 -2.87
C CYS A 201 16.74 -4.87 -4.03
N HIS A 202 17.31 -5.45 -5.08
CA HIS A 202 16.53 -6.02 -6.19
C HIS A 202 15.58 -7.11 -5.70
N GLN A 203 16.09 -8.09 -4.94
CA GLN A 203 15.25 -9.16 -4.37
C GLN A 203 14.12 -8.58 -3.51
N GLN A 204 14.42 -7.57 -2.68
CA GLN A 204 13.41 -6.91 -1.86
C GLN A 204 12.36 -6.15 -2.69
N VAL A 205 12.72 -5.59 -3.83
CA VAL A 205 11.75 -4.98 -4.75
C VAL A 205 10.82 -6.05 -5.30
N ASP A 206 11.36 -7.16 -5.80
CA ASP A 206 10.57 -8.23 -6.41
C ASP A 206 9.59 -8.84 -5.40
N GLU A 207 10.04 -9.17 -4.19
CA GLU A 207 9.19 -9.68 -3.11
C GLU A 207 8.03 -8.70 -2.78
N ARG A 208 8.31 -7.39 -2.80
CA ARG A 208 7.31 -6.36 -2.53
C ARG A 208 6.37 -6.17 -3.70
N VAL A 209 6.85 -6.24 -4.94
CA VAL A 209 6.03 -6.17 -6.16
C VAL A 209 5.09 -7.37 -6.24
N ASP A 210 5.56 -8.57 -5.92
CA ASP A 210 4.74 -9.77 -5.86
C ASP A 210 3.63 -9.65 -4.82
N ALA A 211 3.97 -9.16 -3.61
CA ALA A 211 2.98 -8.85 -2.58
C ALA A 211 1.95 -7.80 -3.04
N LEU A 212 2.35 -6.88 -3.93
CA LEU A 212 1.45 -5.89 -4.50
C LEU A 212 0.41 -6.47 -5.48
N GLY A 213 0.61 -7.71 -5.96
CA GLY A 213 -0.28 -8.39 -6.89
C GLY A 213 -1.58 -8.94 -6.30
N ARG A 214 -1.76 -8.87 -4.98
CA ARG A 214 -2.96 -9.41 -4.31
C ARG A 214 -4.23 -8.65 -4.70
N ALA A 215 -5.31 -9.38 -4.95
CA ALA A 215 -6.59 -8.80 -5.35
C ALA A 215 -7.17 -7.90 -4.25
N GLY A 216 -7.29 -6.59 -4.53
CA GLY A 216 -7.72 -5.58 -3.56
C GLY A 216 -6.58 -4.79 -2.90
N GLN A 217 -5.32 -5.10 -3.21
CA GLN A 217 -4.16 -4.38 -2.68
C GLN A 217 -4.16 -2.86 -3.00
N PRO A 218 -4.51 -2.38 -4.21
CA PRO A 218 -4.61 -0.94 -4.47
C PRO A 218 -5.58 -0.21 -3.53
N ALA A 219 -6.67 -0.88 -3.13
CA ALA A 219 -7.63 -0.32 -2.19
C ALA A 219 -7.07 -0.23 -0.76
N LEU A 220 -6.26 -1.22 -0.34
CA LEU A 220 -5.54 -1.17 0.93
C LEU A 220 -4.57 0.01 0.98
N ASP A 221 -3.75 0.17 -0.05
CA ASP A 221 -2.78 1.28 -0.10
C ASP A 221 -3.51 2.64 -0.14
N ARG A 222 -4.58 2.78 -0.94
CA ARG A 222 -5.41 3.99 -0.92
C ARG A 222 -6.01 4.26 0.47
N ALA A 223 -6.52 3.24 1.15
CA ALA A 223 -7.08 3.39 2.49
C ALA A 223 -6.02 3.86 3.52
N ARG A 224 -4.78 3.38 3.43
CA ARG A 224 -3.66 3.86 4.26
C ARG A 224 -3.35 5.34 4.00
N GLY A 225 -3.26 5.75 2.73
CA GLY A 225 -3.08 7.16 2.36
C GLY A 225 -4.21 8.06 2.88
N LEU A 226 -5.46 7.58 2.85
CA LEU A 226 -6.61 8.29 3.43
C LEU A 226 -6.50 8.42 4.95
N LEU A 227 -6.03 7.39 5.67
CA LEU A 227 -5.87 7.44 7.13
C LEU A 227 -4.82 8.44 7.58
N LEU A 228 -3.70 8.55 6.88
CA LEU A 228 -2.67 9.57 7.18
C LEU A 228 -3.23 10.99 7.09
N ARG A 229 -4.24 11.18 6.24
CA ARG A 229 -4.97 12.46 6.06
C ARG A 229 -6.20 12.57 6.97
N GLY A 230 -6.40 11.65 7.91
CA GLY A 230 -7.54 11.64 8.83
C GLY A 230 -8.89 11.27 8.19
N ARG A 231 -8.91 10.88 6.92
CA ARG A 231 -10.13 10.60 6.12
C ARG A 231 -10.66 9.18 6.37
N ARG A 232 -10.98 8.89 7.63
CA ARG A 232 -11.38 7.56 8.13
C ARG A 232 -12.58 6.96 7.39
N GLU A 233 -13.62 7.76 7.16
CA GLU A 233 -14.83 7.28 6.51
C GLU A 233 -14.60 6.90 5.04
N GLU A 234 -13.72 7.62 4.34
CA GLU A 234 -13.36 7.29 2.96
C GLU A 234 -12.46 6.05 2.90
N ALA A 235 -11.55 5.88 3.86
CA ALA A 235 -10.77 4.66 4.00
C ALA A 235 -11.70 3.45 4.21
N ARG A 236 -12.68 3.58 5.10
CA ARG A 236 -13.70 2.56 5.37
C ARG A 236 -14.47 2.18 4.10
N ARG A 237 -14.99 3.17 3.35
CA ARG A 237 -15.71 2.94 2.08
C ARG A 237 -14.83 2.25 1.05
N THR A 238 -13.58 2.70 0.89
CA THR A 238 -12.62 2.12 -0.05
C THR A 238 -12.40 0.63 0.20
N LEU A 239 -12.26 0.22 1.46
CA LEU A 239 -12.09 -1.19 1.81
C LEU A 239 -13.38 -2.01 1.67
N VAL A 240 -14.53 -1.44 2.01
CA VAL A 240 -15.82 -2.11 1.80
C VAL A 240 -16.05 -2.37 0.31
N ASP A 241 -15.85 -1.37 -0.54
CA ASP A 241 -15.99 -1.52 -1.99
C ASP A 241 -15.04 -2.60 -2.54
N ALA A 242 -13.82 -2.68 -2.00
CA ALA A 242 -12.87 -3.73 -2.37
C ALA A 242 -13.31 -5.14 -1.94
N LEU A 243 -13.92 -5.28 -0.75
CA LEU A 243 -14.48 -6.57 -0.29
C LEU A 243 -15.68 -7.02 -1.13
N TRP A 244 -16.39 -6.10 -1.78
CA TRP A 244 -17.44 -6.43 -2.75
C TRP A 244 -16.89 -6.82 -4.12
N ALA A 245 -15.80 -6.20 -4.55
CA ALA A 245 -15.24 -6.38 -5.89
C ALA A 245 -14.29 -7.57 -6.00
N TYR A 246 -13.67 -7.96 -4.89
CA TYR A 246 -12.63 -8.99 -4.84
C TYR A 246 -12.93 -10.00 -3.74
N HIS A 247 -12.24 -11.14 -3.79
CA HIS A 247 -12.18 -12.11 -2.69
C HIS A 247 -10.75 -12.08 -2.13
N PRO A 248 -10.44 -11.15 -1.19
CA PRO A 248 -9.12 -11.07 -0.58
C PRO A 248 -8.72 -12.38 0.10
N ASP A 249 -7.45 -12.75 -0.01
CA ASP A 249 -6.89 -13.84 0.79
C ASP A 249 -6.82 -13.48 2.28
N ALA A 250 -6.55 -14.48 3.12
CA ALA A 250 -6.46 -14.30 4.57
C ALA A 250 -5.44 -13.23 5.00
N GLU A 251 -4.33 -13.07 4.29
CA GLU A 251 -3.32 -12.10 4.68
C GLU A 251 -3.77 -10.67 4.36
N LEU A 252 -4.46 -10.49 3.23
CA LEU A 252 -5.04 -9.21 2.86
C LEU A 252 -6.25 -8.86 3.75
N LEU A 253 -7.04 -9.86 4.17
CA LEU A 253 -8.10 -9.68 5.17
C LEU A 253 -7.54 -9.20 6.52
N ASP A 254 -6.43 -9.77 7.00
CA ASP A 254 -5.72 -9.28 8.20
C ASP A 254 -5.29 -7.81 8.01
N ALA A 255 -4.77 -7.47 6.84
CA ALA A 255 -4.33 -6.11 6.53
C ALA A 255 -5.49 -5.11 6.46
N PHE A 256 -6.64 -5.50 5.88
CA PHE A 256 -7.86 -4.69 5.87
C PHE A 256 -8.37 -4.48 7.28
N ALA A 257 -8.41 -5.54 8.10
CA ALA A 257 -8.85 -5.44 9.49
C ALA A 257 -7.98 -4.48 10.31
N ARG A 258 -6.65 -4.50 10.11
CA ARG A 258 -5.74 -3.53 10.73
C ARG A 258 -6.08 -2.10 10.34
N VAL A 259 -6.37 -1.84 9.08
CA VAL A 259 -6.78 -0.49 8.62
C VAL A 259 -8.15 -0.10 9.19
N PHE A 260 -9.12 -1.00 9.28
CA PHE A 260 -10.37 -0.73 9.99
C PHE A 260 -10.14 -0.39 11.47
N PHE A 261 -9.25 -1.12 12.14
CA PHE A 261 -8.87 -0.86 13.53
C PHE A 261 -8.25 0.54 13.69
N GLU A 262 -7.28 0.91 12.85
CA GLU A 262 -6.66 2.24 12.83
C GLU A 262 -7.68 3.36 12.50
N ALA A 263 -8.70 3.04 11.71
CA ALA A 263 -9.85 3.92 11.43
C ALA A 263 -10.87 4.02 12.58
N GLY A 264 -10.67 3.30 13.69
CA GLY A 264 -11.61 3.22 14.83
C GLY A 264 -12.85 2.38 14.55
N GLN A 265 -12.89 1.63 13.43
CA GLN A 265 -14.00 0.79 13.00
C GLN A 265 -13.83 -0.62 13.56
N TYR A 266 -13.89 -0.75 14.89
CA TYR A 266 -13.56 -2.00 15.58
C TYR A 266 -14.54 -3.14 15.26
N ASN A 267 -15.80 -2.84 14.95
CA ASN A 267 -16.77 -3.89 14.59
C ASN A 267 -16.41 -4.54 13.25
N GLU A 268 -16.08 -3.74 12.24
CA GLU A 268 -15.63 -4.21 10.93
C GLU A 268 -14.33 -5.02 11.04
N ALA A 269 -13.37 -4.53 11.83
CA ALA A 269 -12.13 -5.25 12.12
C ALA A 269 -12.42 -6.62 12.77
N ILE A 270 -13.25 -6.66 13.81
CA ILE A 270 -13.66 -7.90 14.49
C ILE A 270 -14.36 -8.85 13.52
N SER A 271 -15.28 -8.37 12.68
CA SER A 271 -15.98 -9.21 11.71
C SER A 271 -15.03 -9.90 10.74
N LEU A 272 -14.07 -9.16 10.17
CA LEU A 272 -13.07 -9.73 9.26
C LEU A 272 -12.15 -10.72 9.98
N LEU A 273 -11.66 -10.34 11.17
CA LEU A 273 -10.73 -11.17 11.93
C LEU A 273 -11.36 -12.45 12.44
N ARG A 274 -12.63 -12.41 12.87
CA ARG A 274 -13.41 -13.61 13.23
C ARG A 274 -13.51 -14.56 12.06
N HIS A 275 -13.94 -14.05 10.90
CA HIS A 275 -13.98 -14.86 9.69
C HIS A 275 -12.61 -15.46 9.38
N ASN A 276 -11.53 -14.70 9.53
CA ASN A 276 -10.19 -15.18 9.24
C ASN A 276 -9.71 -16.26 10.22
N VAL A 277 -9.96 -16.12 11.53
CA VAL A 277 -9.59 -17.16 12.52
C VAL A 277 -10.47 -18.41 12.41
N ASP A 278 -11.73 -18.27 11.99
CA ASP A 278 -12.62 -19.41 11.75
C ASP A 278 -12.13 -20.24 10.55
N GLN A 279 -11.60 -19.58 9.51
CA GLN A 279 -11.05 -20.26 8.32
C GLN A 279 -9.61 -20.75 8.52
N GLN A 280 -8.78 -19.98 9.23
CA GLN A 280 -7.35 -20.25 9.42
C GLN A 280 -6.97 -20.11 10.90
N PRO A 281 -7.36 -21.08 11.75
CA PRO A 281 -7.20 -20.99 13.20
C PRO A 281 -5.75 -20.96 13.68
N GLN A 282 -4.80 -21.36 12.83
CA GLN A 282 -3.36 -21.41 13.13
C GLN A 282 -2.64 -20.06 12.92
N ARG A 283 -3.35 -19.01 12.48
CA ARG A 283 -2.76 -17.67 12.31
C ARG A 283 -2.71 -16.92 13.62
N ALA A 284 -1.58 -17.03 14.33
CA ALA A 284 -1.35 -16.31 15.58
C ALA A 284 -1.58 -14.79 15.45
N GLY A 285 -1.19 -14.20 14.32
CA GLY A 285 -1.36 -12.77 14.05
C GLY A 285 -2.82 -12.32 14.01
N SER A 286 -3.71 -13.13 13.41
CA SER A 286 -5.15 -12.82 13.35
C SER A 286 -5.77 -12.86 14.74
N HIS A 287 -5.38 -13.82 15.58
CA HIS A 287 -5.81 -13.88 16.99
C HIS A 287 -5.34 -12.66 17.79
N LEU A 288 -4.08 -12.23 17.64
CA LEU A 288 -3.58 -11.00 18.26
C LEU A 288 -4.43 -9.78 17.84
N GLN A 289 -4.63 -9.58 16.53
CA GLN A 289 -5.38 -8.43 16.04
C GLN A 289 -6.84 -8.47 16.51
N LEU A 290 -7.45 -9.66 16.60
CA LEU A 290 -8.81 -9.82 17.10
C LEU A 290 -8.92 -9.44 18.57
N GLY A 291 -7.96 -9.86 19.39
CA GLY A 291 -7.88 -9.48 20.80
C GLY A 291 -7.72 -7.97 20.99
N LEU A 292 -6.83 -7.34 20.23
CA LEU A 292 -6.66 -5.88 20.26
C LEU A 292 -7.95 -5.15 19.86
N ALA A 293 -8.64 -5.64 18.83
CA ALA A 293 -9.89 -5.04 18.38
C ALA A 293 -11.01 -5.14 19.42
N TYR A 294 -11.12 -6.26 20.14
CA TYR A 294 -12.04 -6.37 21.29
C TYR A 294 -11.64 -5.42 22.40
N GLN A 295 -10.37 -5.39 22.80
CA GLN A 295 -9.91 -4.51 23.88
C GLN A 295 -10.18 -3.03 23.58
N ARG A 296 -10.00 -2.58 22.33
CA ARG A 296 -10.28 -1.18 21.95
C ARG A 296 -11.74 -0.84 21.76
N ARG A 297 -12.59 -1.82 21.44
CA ARG A 297 -14.03 -1.58 21.31
C ARG A 297 -14.68 -1.36 22.68
N ASP A 298 -14.12 -1.96 23.72
CA ASP A 298 -14.48 -1.75 25.13
C ASP A 298 -15.99 -1.85 25.39
N ARG A 299 -16.56 -3.03 25.11
CA ARG A 299 -17.96 -3.38 25.44
C ARG A 299 -17.99 -4.56 26.40
N ASP A 300 -19.14 -4.76 27.04
CA ASP A 300 -19.35 -5.86 27.99
C ASP A 300 -18.92 -7.22 27.41
N GLY A 301 -18.04 -7.89 28.14
CA GLY A 301 -17.44 -9.18 27.75
C GLY A 301 -16.41 -9.12 26.62
N ASP A 302 -16.02 -7.95 26.12
CA ASP A 302 -14.94 -7.82 25.14
C ASP A 302 -13.58 -8.15 25.75
N LEU A 303 -13.31 -7.75 27.00
CA LEU A 303 -12.07 -8.11 27.68
C LEU A 303 -11.91 -9.62 27.84
N ALA A 304 -12.98 -10.34 28.19
CA ALA A 304 -12.96 -11.79 28.27
C ALA A 304 -12.68 -12.44 26.91
N ARG A 305 -13.28 -11.90 25.84
CA ARG A 305 -13.01 -12.36 24.46
C ARG A 305 -11.58 -12.04 24.02
N ALA A 306 -11.05 -10.88 24.40
CA ALA A 306 -9.66 -10.50 24.13
C ALA A 306 -8.67 -11.46 24.81
N VAL A 307 -8.91 -11.84 26.07
CA VAL A 307 -8.10 -12.84 26.79
C VAL A 307 -8.04 -14.16 26.02
N VAL A 308 -9.20 -14.69 25.58
CA VAL A 308 -9.25 -15.94 24.80
C VAL A 308 -8.44 -15.82 23.51
N CYS A 309 -8.55 -14.69 22.80
CA CYS A 309 -7.79 -14.46 21.58
C CYS A 309 -6.27 -14.41 21.85
N PHE A 310 -5.83 -13.70 22.89
CA PHE A 310 -4.41 -13.65 23.23
C PHE A 310 -3.87 -15.00 23.72
N GLU A 311 -4.66 -15.78 24.44
CA GLU A 311 -4.30 -17.16 24.82
C GLU A 311 -4.04 -18.04 23.59
N GLN A 312 -4.91 -17.96 22.58
CA GLN A 312 -4.71 -18.68 21.32
C GLN A 312 -3.44 -18.20 20.59
N ALA A 313 -3.22 -16.88 20.52
CA ALA A 313 -2.03 -16.32 19.89
C ALA A 313 -0.72 -16.77 20.58
N VAL A 314 -0.69 -16.80 21.91
CA VAL A 314 0.45 -17.30 22.71
C VAL A 314 0.62 -18.81 22.56
N ALA A 315 -0.47 -19.58 22.52
CA ALA A 315 -0.40 -21.03 22.32
C ALA A 315 0.21 -21.38 20.95
N LEU A 316 -0.09 -20.59 19.92
CA LEU A 316 0.44 -20.75 18.57
C LEU A 316 1.89 -20.27 18.44
N ARG A 317 2.27 -19.19 19.15
CA ARG A 317 3.63 -18.67 19.21
C ARG A 317 4.04 -18.30 20.63
N PRO A 318 4.60 -19.27 21.40
CA PRO A 318 4.96 -19.07 22.80
C PRO A 318 6.08 -18.04 23.02
N ASP A 319 6.91 -17.80 22.01
CA ASP A 319 8.03 -16.85 22.01
C ASP A 319 7.59 -15.41 21.71
N TRP A 320 6.30 -15.16 21.50
CA TRP A 320 5.79 -13.84 21.14
C TRP A 320 5.56 -12.94 22.37
N GLU A 321 6.65 -12.48 23.00
CA GLU A 321 6.66 -11.71 24.25
C GLU A 321 5.65 -10.55 24.28
N SER A 322 5.54 -9.79 23.18
CA SER A 322 4.59 -8.68 23.10
C SER A 322 3.14 -9.12 23.30
N VAL A 323 2.75 -10.31 22.84
CA VAL A 323 1.38 -10.82 23.01
C VAL A 323 1.15 -11.32 24.43
N ALA A 324 2.16 -11.94 25.04
CA ALA A 324 2.10 -12.33 26.45
C ALA A 324 1.86 -11.10 27.34
N ALA A 325 2.53 -9.98 27.07
CA ALA A 325 2.30 -8.71 27.78
C ALA A 325 0.86 -8.19 27.61
N HIS A 326 0.28 -8.27 26.40
CA HIS A 326 -1.13 -7.90 26.18
C HIS A 326 -2.08 -8.82 26.97
N LEU A 327 -1.81 -10.13 26.99
CA LEU A 327 -2.61 -11.10 27.75
C LEU A 327 -2.61 -10.80 29.25
N GLU A 328 -1.44 -10.54 29.83
CA GLU A 328 -1.29 -10.23 31.25
C GLU A 328 -2.01 -8.93 31.62
N ALA A 329 -1.81 -7.87 30.84
CA ALA A 329 -2.48 -6.59 31.03
C ALA A 329 -4.00 -6.73 30.97
N THR A 330 -4.52 -7.43 29.95
CA THR A 330 -5.96 -7.63 29.76
C THR A 330 -6.58 -8.48 30.86
N ARG A 331 -5.86 -9.51 31.37
CA ARG A 331 -6.31 -10.30 32.53
C ARG A 331 -6.35 -9.47 33.81
N ALA A 332 -5.38 -8.58 34.01
CA ALA A 332 -5.38 -7.67 35.15
C ALA A 332 -6.57 -6.71 35.09
N GLU A 333 -6.84 -6.14 33.92
CA GLU A 333 -7.98 -5.26 33.66
C GLU A 333 -9.32 -5.99 33.88
N LEU A 334 -9.48 -7.20 33.33
CA LEU A 334 -10.69 -8.01 33.52
C LEU A 334 -10.95 -8.35 35.00
N ARG A 335 -9.89 -8.64 35.78
CA ARG A 335 -10.02 -8.87 37.23
C ARG A 335 -10.42 -7.61 37.99
N ALA A 336 -9.91 -6.45 37.57
CA ALA A 336 -10.27 -5.16 38.17
C ALA A 336 -11.72 -4.76 37.89
N GLN A 337 -12.32 -5.22 36.79
CA GLN A 337 -13.72 -4.97 36.49
C GLN A 337 -14.68 -5.72 37.42
N GLY A 338 -14.27 -6.84 38.04
CA GLY A 338 -15.05 -7.57 39.05
C GLY A 338 -16.41 -8.09 38.55
N PRO A 339 -17.11 -8.96 39.31
CA PRO A 339 -18.49 -9.29 38.97
C PRO A 339 -19.36 -8.06 39.23
N GLU A 340 -20.07 -7.57 38.22
CA GLU A 340 -21.20 -6.66 38.44
C GLU A 340 -22.10 -7.31 39.51
N GLY A 341 -22.27 -6.61 40.64
CA GLY A 341 -23.01 -7.08 41.81
C GLY A 341 -24.51 -7.15 41.59
#